data_AF-A0A813IC59-F1
#
_entry.id   AF-A0A813IC59-F1
#
_cell.length_a   1.000
_cell.length_b   1.000
_cell.length_c   1.000
_cell.angle_alpha   90.00
_cell.angle_beta   90.00
_cell.angle_gamma   90.00
#
_symmetry.space_group_name_H-M   'P 1'
#
loop_
_entity.id
_entity.type
_entity.pdbx_description
1 polymer ?
#
loop_
_entity_poly.entity_id
_entity_poly.type
_entity_poly.pdbx_seq_one_letter_code
_entity_poly.pdbx_strand_id
1 'polypeptide(L)'
;PRPDPPFFSHGLLGVVLFLTAAAGPLSASRLSRRSQKVRSLRRGACGVGASPGTELGVEEAAPLGATVRTAGRIQVTRRKCTCGLRNPLFGFPGDARATYCSQCKEEGMVDIVNPRCVCGQCNPIFGFPGDARATCCSQCKKGDMADVKNPKCMCGQHRPSFGFPGDVRPTCCWQCKAEGMLSIRTPKCGGIS
;
A
#
# COMPACT_ATOMS: atom_id res chain seq x y z
N PRO A 1 -15.98 40.90 34.66
CA PRO A 1 -15.73 40.37 36.02
C PRO A 1 -14.99 39.03 35.97
N ARG A 2 -13.66 39.07 36.02
CA ARG A 2 -12.80 37.91 36.27
C ARG A 2 -12.63 37.76 37.79
N PRO A 3 -12.52 36.55 38.34
CA PRO A 3 -11.83 36.36 39.60
C PRO A 3 -10.42 35.80 39.36
N ASP A 4 -9.43 36.51 39.91
CA ASP A 4 -8.03 36.09 40.05
C ASP A 4 -7.86 35.10 41.24
N PRO A 5 -6.76 34.33 41.29
CA PRO A 5 -6.59 33.16 42.16
C PRO A 5 -5.86 33.48 43.48
N PRO A 6 -5.90 32.60 44.51
CA PRO A 6 -5.04 32.75 45.67
C PRO A 6 -3.76 31.90 45.63
N PHE A 7 -2.64 32.62 45.78
CA PHE A 7 -1.53 32.41 46.71
C PHE A 7 -0.71 31.10 46.73
N PHE A 8 0.56 31.30 46.36
CA PHE A 8 1.76 30.55 46.72
C PHE A 8 1.89 30.27 48.23
N SER A 9 2.34 29.07 48.59
CA SER A 9 3.15 28.86 49.79
C SER A 9 4.19 27.76 49.54
N HIS A 10 5.46 28.13 49.71
CA HIS A 10 6.61 27.25 49.74
C HIS A 10 6.61 26.44 51.05
N GLY A 11 6.86 25.14 50.96
CA GLY A 11 7.20 24.26 52.09
C GLY A 11 8.36 23.36 51.72
N LEU A 12 9.54 23.65 52.28
CA LEU A 12 10.75 22.84 52.27
C LEU A 12 10.63 21.64 53.23
N LEU A 13 11.60 20.71 53.12
CA LEU A 13 11.81 19.44 53.85
C LEU A 13 10.99 18.28 53.27
N GLY A 14 11.55 17.23 52.66
CA GLY A 14 12.85 16.61 52.87
C GLY A 14 12.64 15.25 53.53
N VAL A 15 12.44 14.17 52.75
CA VAL A 15 12.64 12.79 53.21
C VAL A 15 13.16 11.95 52.04
N VAL A 16 14.36 11.44 52.27
CA VAL A 16 15.14 10.46 51.50
C VAL A 16 14.50 9.07 51.68
N LEU A 17 14.97 8.06 50.93
CA LEU A 17 14.76 6.60 51.14
C LEU A 17 13.39 6.07 50.61
N PHE A 18 13.29 5.03 49.77
CA PHE A 18 14.13 3.85 49.54
C PHE A 18 14.01 3.33 48.09
N LEU A 19 15.13 2.83 47.56
CA LEU A 19 15.19 1.84 46.49
C LEU A 19 14.53 0.54 46.95
N THR A 20 13.55 0.04 46.20
CA THR A 20 13.20 -1.39 46.21
C THR A 20 13.11 -1.91 44.77
N ALA A 21 14.17 -2.59 44.37
CA ALA A 21 14.16 -3.51 43.26
C ALA A 21 13.23 -4.68 43.59
N ALA A 22 12.27 -4.96 42.72
CA ALA A 22 11.55 -6.23 42.69
C ALA A 22 11.71 -6.83 41.29
N ALA A 23 12.75 -7.66 41.15
CA ALA A 23 12.83 -8.64 40.08
C ALA A 23 11.74 -9.71 40.32
N GLY A 24 10.92 -9.96 39.30
CA GLY A 24 9.91 -11.02 39.27
C GLY A 24 10.04 -11.85 37.98
N PRO A 25 9.74 -13.16 38.02
CA PRO A 25 10.39 -14.14 37.15
C PRO A 25 9.74 -14.33 35.77
N LEU A 26 10.59 -14.84 34.90
CA LEU A 26 10.34 -15.50 33.62
C LEU A 26 9.12 -16.43 33.66
N SER A 27 8.19 -16.25 32.73
CA SER A 27 7.25 -17.30 32.33
C SER A 27 7.44 -17.62 30.85
N ALA A 28 8.10 -18.76 30.63
CA ALA A 28 8.15 -19.44 29.36
C ALA A 28 6.75 -19.93 28.98
N SER A 29 6.32 -19.68 27.74
CA SER A 29 5.19 -20.41 27.15
C SER A 29 5.30 -20.50 25.63
N ARG A 30 5.65 -21.72 25.20
CA ARG A 30 5.18 -22.43 24.01
C ARG A 30 5.71 -21.94 22.65
N LEU A 31 6.85 -22.54 22.31
CA LEU A 31 7.23 -22.92 20.96
C LEU A 31 6.04 -23.52 20.19
N SER A 32 5.45 -22.76 19.27
CA SER A 32 4.61 -23.33 18.21
C SER A 32 5.51 -23.79 17.07
N ARG A 33 5.85 -25.08 17.11
CA ARG A 33 6.36 -25.82 15.95
C ARG A 33 5.21 -25.95 14.95
N ARG A 34 5.30 -25.30 13.78
CA ARG A 34 4.78 -25.93 12.56
C ARG A 34 5.44 -25.41 11.28
N SER A 35 6.30 -26.29 10.77
CA SER A 35 6.49 -26.59 9.35
C SER A 35 7.21 -25.57 8.48
N GLN A 36 8.54 -25.75 8.48
CA GLN A 36 9.34 -25.69 7.26
C GLN A 36 8.69 -26.58 6.18
N LYS A 37 8.46 -26.02 4.99
CA LYS A 37 8.46 -26.80 3.76
C LYS A 37 9.38 -26.12 2.76
N VAL A 38 10.67 -26.36 2.97
CA VAL A 38 11.72 -26.20 1.98
C VAL A 38 11.62 -27.41 1.05
N ARG A 39 11.13 -27.20 -0.17
CA ARG A 39 11.31 -28.06 -1.36
C ARG A 39 11.22 -27.09 -2.55
N SER A 40 12.10 -27.02 -3.52
CA SER A 40 13.15 -27.93 -3.97
C SER A 40 14.09 -27.12 -4.87
N LEU A 41 15.37 -27.07 -4.53
CA LEU A 41 16.45 -26.84 -5.49
C LEU A 41 16.64 -28.12 -6.31
N ARG A 42 16.47 -28.06 -7.64
CA ARG A 42 17.24 -28.85 -8.62
C ARG A 42 17.41 -27.99 -9.88
N ARG A 43 18.65 -27.55 -10.15
CA ARG A 43 19.56 -28.01 -11.24
C ARG A 43 18.94 -27.73 -12.63
N GLY A 44 19.47 -26.84 -13.48
CA GLY A 44 20.86 -26.69 -13.87
C GLY A 44 21.14 -27.58 -15.07
N ALA A 45 21.24 -27.02 -16.27
CA ALA A 45 22.15 -27.41 -17.36
C ALA A 45 21.80 -26.67 -18.67
N CYS A 46 22.75 -25.89 -19.17
CA CYS A 46 22.90 -25.57 -20.59
C CYS A 46 23.45 -26.80 -21.33
N GLY A 47 23.13 -26.97 -22.61
CA GLY A 47 23.74 -28.00 -23.46
C GLY A 47 23.29 -27.86 -24.91
N VAL A 48 24.27 -27.64 -25.79
CA VAL A 48 24.19 -27.34 -27.23
C VAL A 48 24.26 -28.60 -28.09
N GLY A 49 23.80 -28.48 -29.35
CA GLY A 49 24.07 -29.39 -30.48
C GLY A 49 23.15 -30.61 -30.57
N ALA A 50 22.85 -31.21 -31.71
CA ALA A 50 22.94 -30.89 -33.13
C ALA A 50 22.12 -31.99 -33.85
N SER A 51 21.42 -31.65 -34.94
CA SER A 51 20.70 -32.56 -35.87
C SER A 51 21.70 -33.52 -36.58
N PRO A 52 21.33 -34.52 -37.43
CA PRO A 52 20.09 -34.72 -38.23
C PRO A 52 19.49 -36.14 -38.05
N GLY A 53 18.42 -36.60 -38.67
CA GLY A 53 17.43 -36.10 -39.61
C GLY A 53 16.56 -37.30 -39.99
N THR A 54 15.25 -37.09 -40.17
CA THR A 54 14.39 -37.96 -40.98
C THR A 54 13.16 -37.16 -41.38
N GLU A 55 12.84 -37.29 -42.65
CA GLU A 55 11.87 -36.49 -43.38
C GLU A 55 10.42 -36.95 -43.16
N LEU A 56 9.52 -36.07 -43.65
CA LEU A 56 8.14 -36.30 -44.09
C LEU A 56 7.02 -36.01 -43.09
N GLY A 57 6.31 -34.91 -43.37
CA GLY A 57 5.03 -34.57 -42.74
C GLY A 57 4.74 -33.07 -42.82
N VAL A 58 4.52 -32.54 -44.03
CA VAL A 58 3.94 -31.21 -44.22
C VAL A 58 2.45 -31.26 -43.92
N GLU A 59 2.07 -30.90 -42.69
CA GLU A 59 0.71 -30.46 -42.39
C GLU A 59 0.76 -29.08 -41.73
N GLU A 60 0.40 -28.10 -42.57
CA GLU A 60 -0.21 -26.80 -42.33
C GLU A 60 -0.15 -26.22 -40.91
N ALA A 61 0.64 -25.14 -40.80
CA ALA A 61 0.71 -24.26 -39.64
C ALA A 61 -0.66 -23.62 -39.33
N ALA A 62 -1.36 -24.14 -38.32
CA ALA A 62 -2.46 -23.42 -37.68
C ALA A 62 -1.91 -22.19 -36.92
N PRO A 63 -2.38 -20.97 -37.19
CA PRO A 63 -1.85 -19.79 -36.51
C PRO A 63 -2.25 -19.79 -35.03
N LEU A 64 -1.24 -19.59 -34.17
CA LEU A 64 -1.41 -19.19 -32.78
C LEU A 64 -2.11 -17.82 -32.76
N GLY A 65 -3.39 -17.79 -32.37
CA GLY A 65 -4.07 -16.52 -32.10
C GLY A 65 -5.48 -16.36 -32.65
N ALA A 66 -6.26 -17.43 -32.83
CA ALA A 66 -7.69 -17.28 -33.09
C ALA A 66 -8.43 -16.88 -31.80
N THR A 67 -8.50 -15.58 -31.50
CA THR A 67 -9.50 -15.09 -30.53
C THR A 67 -10.88 -15.31 -31.14
N VAL A 68 -11.66 -16.22 -30.58
CA VAL A 68 -13.09 -16.34 -30.88
C VAL A 68 -13.73 -14.96 -30.62
N ARG A 69 -14.20 -14.31 -31.69
CA ARG A 69 -14.92 -13.04 -31.62
C ARG A 69 -16.40 -13.35 -31.37
N THR A 70 -16.75 -13.59 -30.11
CA THR A 70 -18.16 -13.51 -29.71
C THR A 70 -18.56 -12.03 -29.70
N ALA A 71 -19.44 -11.62 -30.61
CA ALA A 71 -20.00 -10.27 -30.64
C ALA A 71 -20.64 -9.96 -29.27
N GLY A 72 -20.26 -8.83 -28.67
CA GLY A 72 -20.85 -8.31 -27.43
C GLY A 72 -20.06 -8.49 -26.13
N ARG A 73 -18.87 -9.12 -26.14
CA ARG A 73 -18.01 -9.17 -24.93
C ARG A 73 -16.91 -8.12 -25.01
N ILE A 74 -16.90 -7.16 -24.09
CA ILE A 74 -15.74 -6.27 -23.88
C ILE A 74 -14.54 -7.17 -23.57
N GLN A 75 -13.58 -7.28 -24.49
CA GLN A 75 -12.33 -7.96 -24.20
C GLN A 75 -11.54 -7.08 -23.24
N VAL A 76 -11.57 -7.42 -21.94
CA VAL A 76 -10.63 -6.87 -20.97
C VAL A 76 -9.27 -7.52 -21.24
N THR A 77 -8.50 -6.93 -22.16
CA THR A 77 -7.13 -7.36 -22.40
C THR A 77 -6.32 -7.09 -21.12
N ARG A 78 -5.76 -8.16 -20.54
CA ARG A 78 -4.87 -8.01 -19.38
C ARG A 78 -3.63 -7.26 -19.85
N ARG A 79 -3.36 -6.11 -19.24
CA ARG A 79 -2.16 -5.32 -19.54
C ARG A 79 -0.93 -6.17 -19.33
N LYS A 80 -0.02 -6.10 -20.30
CA LYS A 80 1.27 -6.76 -20.25
C LYS A 80 2.36 -5.74 -20.00
N CYS A 81 3.44 -6.20 -19.40
CA CYS A 81 4.70 -5.49 -19.33
C CYS A 81 5.20 -5.16 -20.75
N THR A 82 6.13 -4.23 -20.86
CA THR A 82 6.91 -3.96 -22.09
C THR A 82 7.48 -5.23 -22.75
N CYS A 83 7.84 -6.26 -21.97
CA CYS A 83 8.32 -7.54 -22.49
C CYS A 83 7.21 -8.50 -22.99
N GLY A 84 5.93 -8.15 -22.87
CA GLY A 84 4.79 -8.96 -23.33
C GLY A 84 4.42 -10.18 -22.46
N LEU A 85 5.33 -10.66 -21.62
CA LEU A 85 5.17 -11.94 -20.92
C LEU A 85 4.34 -11.84 -19.63
N ARG A 86 4.64 -10.88 -18.76
CA ARG A 86 4.07 -10.78 -17.40
C ARG A 86 3.19 -9.57 -17.22
N ASN A 87 2.36 -9.58 -16.17
CA ASN A 87 1.63 -8.39 -15.76
C ASN A 87 2.61 -7.37 -15.15
N PRO A 88 2.45 -6.08 -15.45
CA PRO A 88 3.29 -5.05 -14.86
C PRO A 88 2.86 -4.79 -13.40
N LEU A 89 3.85 -4.57 -12.54
CA LEU A 89 3.71 -4.24 -11.12
C LEU A 89 4.46 -2.95 -10.75
N PHE A 90 5.54 -2.66 -11.47
CA PHE A 90 6.47 -1.57 -11.21
C PHE A 90 6.24 -0.39 -12.17
N GLY A 91 6.50 0.80 -11.65
CA GLY A 91 6.53 2.08 -12.36
C GLY A 91 7.32 3.12 -11.56
N PHE A 92 7.45 4.33 -12.08
CA PHE A 92 8.08 5.43 -11.37
C PHE A 92 7.16 6.03 -10.30
N PRO A 93 7.71 6.68 -9.26
CA PRO A 93 6.93 7.44 -8.30
C PRO A 93 6.04 8.47 -9.01
N GLY A 94 4.74 8.43 -8.75
CA GLY A 94 3.75 9.31 -9.40
C GLY A 94 3.02 8.68 -10.59
N ASP A 95 3.53 7.58 -11.16
CA ASP A 95 2.87 6.92 -12.28
C ASP A 95 1.47 6.43 -11.90
N ALA A 96 0.47 6.79 -12.72
CA ALA A 96 -0.90 6.35 -12.53
C ALA A 96 -1.03 4.82 -12.67
N ARG A 97 -0.16 4.17 -13.45
CA ARG A 97 -0.27 2.74 -13.83
C ARG A 97 1.11 2.10 -13.98
N ALA A 98 1.21 0.82 -13.63
CA ALA A 98 2.44 0.04 -13.82
C ALA A 98 2.62 -0.36 -15.29
N THR A 99 3.87 -0.31 -15.73
CA THR A 99 4.31 -0.65 -17.10
C THR A 99 5.39 -1.74 -17.12
N TYR A 100 6.08 -1.96 -16.00
CA TYR A 100 7.19 -2.91 -15.89
C TYR A 100 6.87 -4.06 -14.93
N CYS A 101 7.32 -5.27 -15.27
CA CYS A 101 7.28 -6.43 -14.38
C CYS A 101 8.54 -6.49 -13.52
N SER A 102 8.58 -7.38 -12.53
CA SER A 102 9.73 -7.53 -11.63
C SER A 102 11.06 -7.81 -12.34
N GLN A 103 11.04 -8.47 -13.51
CA GLN A 103 12.25 -8.76 -14.29
C GLN A 103 12.64 -7.63 -15.24
N CYS A 104 11.74 -6.68 -15.52
CA CYS A 104 12.01 -5.51 -16.35
C CYS A 104 12.07 -4.24 -15.50
N LYS A 105 12.20 -4.38 -14.18
CA LYS A 105 12.26 -3.26 -13.25
C LYS A 105 13.60 -2.55 -13.40
N GLU A 106 13.56 -1.23 -13.57
CA GLU A 106 14.74 -0.36 -13.59
C GLU A 106 15.00 0.26 -12.20
N GLU A 107 16.18 0.89 -12.04
CA GLU A 107 16.50 1.65 -10.84
C GLU A 107 15.53 2.83 -10.67
N GLY A 108 15.17 3.12 -9.41
CA GLY A 108 14.18 4.15 -9.10
C GLY A 108 12.71 3.73 -9.26
N MET A 109 12.41 2.59 -9.88
CA MET A 109 11.04 2.08 -9.96
C MET A 109 10.56 1.46 -8.64
N VAL A 110 9.28 1.66 -8.33
CA VAL A 110 8.61 1.14 -7.14
C VAL A 110 7.41 0.27 -7.52
N ASP A 111 7.05 -0.71 -6.68
CA ASP A 111 5.83 -1.48 -6.87
C ASP A 111 4.62 -0.58 -6.57
N ILE A 112 3.93 -0.15 -7.62
CA ILE A 112 2.78 0.74 -7.52
C ILE A 112 1.44 -0.01 -7.50
N VAL A 113 1.46 -1.31 -7.78
CA VAL A 113 0.27 -2.17 -7.73
C VAL A 113 0.09 -2.73 -6.32
N ASN A 114 1.16 -3.19 -5.70
CA ASN A 114 1.19 -3.72 -4.34
C ASN A 114 2.18 -2.94 -3.47
N PRO A 115 1.88 -1.66 -3.18
CA PRO A 115 2.79 -0.81 -2.43
C PRO A 115 3.07 -1.40 -1.05
N ARG A 116 4.35 -1.47 -0.69
CA ARG A 116 4.83 -1.85 0.64
C ARG A 116 5.43 -0.63 1.33
N CYS A 117 5.30 -0.59 2.65
CA CYS A 117 6.01 0.36 3.47
C CYS A 117 7.53 0.22 3.28
N VAL A 118 8.29 1.26 3.59
CA VAL A 118 9.77 1.24 3.59
C VAL A 118 10.38 0.11 4.42
N CYS A 119 9.68 -0.41 5.43
CA CYS A 119 10.12 -1.57 6.22
C CYS A 119 9.83 -2.94 5.54
N GLY A 120 9.12 -2.96 4.42
CA GLY A 120 8.75 -4.16 3.66
C GLY A 120 7.65 -5.03 4.28
N GLN A 121 7.30 -4.83 5.56
CA GLN A 121 6.43 -5.76 6.30
C GLN A 121 4.94 -5.52 6.15
N CYS A 122 4.52 -4.32 5.75
CA CYS A 122 3.12 -3.91 5.80
C CYS A 122 2.74 -2.98 4.66
N ASN A 123 1.42 -2.86 4.43
CA ASN A 123 0.89 -1.93 3.46
C ASN A 123 0.92 -0.50 4.04
N PRO A 124 1.37 0.49 3.26
CA PRO A 124 1.44 1.85 3.74
C PRO A 124 0.04 2.45 3.85
N ILE A 125 -0.17 3.31 4.85
CA ILE A 125 -1.41 4.07 5.09
C ILE A 125 -1.14 5.58 5.25
N PHE A 126 0.08 5.96 5.64
CA PHE A 126 0.52 7.33 5.79
C PHE A 126 1.30 7.83 4.55
N GLY A 127 1.07 9.08 4.16
CA GLY A 127 1.75 9.82 3.09
C GLY A 127 1.79 11.31 3.43
N PHE A 128 2.40 12.14 2.59
CA PHE A 128 2.31 13.60 2.77
C PHE A 128 0.95 14.13 2.31
N PRO A 129 0.49 15.28 2.85
CA PRO A 129 -0.72 15.93 2.37
C PRO A 129 -0.62 16.20 0.86
N GLY A 130 -1.63 15.78 0.10
CA GLY A 130 -1.63 15.89 -1.37
C GLY A 130 -1.15 14.64 -2.11
N ASP A 131 -0.46 13.70 -1.43
CA ASP A 131 -0.05 12.46 -2.07
C ASP A 131 -1.26 11.61 -2.49
N ALA A 132 -1.22 11.11 -3.72
CA ALA A 132 -2.20 10.15 -4.20
C ALA A 132 -2.07 8.78 -3.52
N ARG A 133 -0.89 8.46 -2.97
CA ARG A 133 -0.56 7.14 -2.42
C ARG A 133 0.19 7.26 -1.10
N ALA A 134 -0.12 6.35 -0.18
CA ALA A 134 0.64 6.18 1.05
C ALA A 134 2.00 5.51 0.76
N THR A 135 3.03 5.91 1.51
CA THR A 135 4.40 5.37 1.41
C THR A 135 4.87 4.72 2.72
N CYS A 136 4.30 5.10 3.87
CA CYS A 136 4.69 4.59 5.18
C CYS A 136 3.52 3.95 5.94
N CYS A 137 3.84 3.03 6.85
CA CYS A 137 2.89 2.52 7.85
C CYS A 137 2.92 3.38 9.10
N SER A 138 2.05 3.09 10.07
CA SER A 138 1.99 3.79 11.36
C SER A 138 3.33 3.80 12.10
N GLN A 139 4.08 2.70 12.04
CA GLN A 139 5.37 2.57 12.73
C GLN A 139 6.53 3.26 11.99
N CYS A 140 6.40 3.49 10.69
CA CYS A 140 7.44 4.13 9.86
C CYS A 140 7.07 5.56 9.46
N LYS A 141 5.95 6.08 9.96
CA LYS A 141 5.51 7.45 9.76
C LYS A 141 6.54 8.42 10.34
N LYS A 142 6.88 9.49 9.61
CA LYS A 142 7.79 10.56 10.06
C LYS A 142 7.19 11.93 9.74
N GLY A 143 7.54 12.96 10.51
CA GLY A 143 7.13 14.35 10.25
C GLY A 143 5.61 14.54 10.10
N ASP A 144 5.23 15.43 9.18
CA ASP A 144 3.84 15.88 8.93
C ASP A 144 3.02 14.93 8.04
N MET A 145 3.37 13.65 7.99
CA MET A 145 2.59 12.68 7.24
C MET A 145 1.16 12.54 7.81
N ALA A 146 0.18 12.30 6.96
CA ALA A 146 -1.23 12.09 7.31
C ALA A 146 -1.71 10.72 6.81
N ASP A 147 -2.76 10.18 7.42
CA ASP A 147 -3.43 8.98 6.89
C ASP A 147 -4.15 9.35 5.59
N VAL A 148 -3.53 9.03 4.47
CA VAL A 148 -4.05 9.35 3.12
C VAL A 148 -5.04 8.31 2.61
N LYS A 149 -5.13 7.14 3.26
CA LYS A 149 -6.10 6.08 2.94
C LYS A 149 -7.40 6.25 3.68
N ASN A 150 -7.34 6.65 4.95
CA ASN A 150 -8.48 6.89 5.81
C ASN A 150 -8.41 8.30 6.40
N PRO A 151 -8.56 9.35 5.56
CA PRO A 151 -8.49 10.72 6.05
C PRO A 151 -9.57 10.97 7.09
N LYS A 152 -9.19 11.70 8.13
CA LYS A 152 -10.10 12.20 9.15
C LYS A 152 -10.23 13.72 8.99
N CYS A 153 -11.39 14.24 9.35
CA CYS A 153 -11.56 15.68 9.52
C CYS A 153 -10.60 16.20 10.61
N MET A 154 -10.31 17.50 10.60
CA MET A 154 -9.49 18.18 11.60
C MET A 154 -9.97 17.95 13.05
N CYS A 155 -11.26 17.68 13.28
CA CYS A 155 -11.78 17.33 14.60
C CYS A 155 -11.45 15.90 15.07
N GLY A 156 -10.90 15.05 14.20
CA GLY A 156 -10.51 13.67 14.49
C GLY A 156 -11.66 12.66 14.61
N GLN A 157 -12.92 13.11 14.61
CA GLN A 157 -14.09 12.27 14.90
C GLN A 157 -14.73 11.63 13.65
N HIS A 158 -14.75 12.34 12.53
CA HIS A 158 -15.53 11.94 11.35
C HIS A 158 -14.68 11.90 10.08
N ARG A 159 -15.08 11.07 9.12
CA ARG A 159 -14.52 11.12 7.77
C ARG A 159 -14.97 12.41 7.07
N PRO A 160 -14.08 13.07 6.33
CA PRO A 160 -14.44 14.28 5.62
C PRO A 160 -15.35 13.94 4.43
N SER A 161 -16.34 14.80 4.20
CA SER A 161 -17.31 14.72 3.11
C SER A 161 -17.62 16.08 2.47
N PHE A 162 -17.06 17.15 3.03
CA PHE A 162 -17.21 18.53 2.57
C PHE A 162 -15.84 19.12 2.21
N GLY A 163 -15.82 20.00 1.21
CA GLY A 163 -14.65 20.78 0.79
C GLY A 163 -15.10 21.97 -0.08
N PHE A 164 -14.14 22.74 -0.59
CA PHE A 164 -14.43 23.89 -1.44
C PHE A 164 -14.69 23.48 -2.90
N PRO A 165 -15.37 24.33 -3.69
CA PRO A 165 -15.51 24.11 -5.12
C PRO A 165 -14.13 23.95 -5.78
N GLY A 166 -13.93 22.83 -6.48
CA GLY A 166 -12.65 22.48 -7.12
C GLY A 166 -11.77 21.51 -6.35
N ASP A 167 -12.05 21.27 -5.06
CA ASP A 167 -11.32 20.26 -4.29
C ASP A 167 -11.60 18.85 -4.85
N VAL A 168 -10.53 18.10 -5.13
CA VAL A 168 -10.64 16.69 -5.57
C VAL A 168 -11.05 15.77 -4.42
N ARG A 169 -10.68 16.11 -3.18
CA ARG A 169 -10.92 15.30 -1.98
C ARG A 169 -11.51 16.17 -0.87
N PRO A 170 -12.54 15.72 -0.16
CA PRO A 170 -13.09 16.46 0.97
C PRO A 170 -12.10 16.52 2.13
N THR A 171 -12.11 17.64 2.84
CA THR A 171 -11.22 17.95 3.99
C THR A 171 -11.98 18.07 5.31
N CYS A 172 -13.28 18.40 5.25
CA CYS A 172 -14.11 18.66 6.43
C CYS A 172 -15.28 17.69 6.55
N CYS A 173 -15.70 17.37 7.77
CA CYS A 173 -16.94 16.62 8.02
C CYS A 173 -18.14 17.56 8.05
N TRP A 174 -19.34 16.99 8.16
CA TRP A 174 -20.60 17.74 8.20
C TRP A 174 -20.71 18.72 9.39
N GLN A 175 -20.06 18.42 10.53
CA GLN A 175 -20.04 19.28 11.71
C GLN A 175 -19.01 20.41 11.61
N CYS A 176 -17.95 20.20 10.82
CA CYS A 176 -16.82 21.14 10.71
C CYS A 176 -16.79 21.86 9.36
N LYS A 177 -17.87 21.81 8.58
CA LYS A 177 -17.93 22.50 7.29
C LYS A 177 -18.02 24.01 7.52
N ALA A 178 -17.27 24.78 6.73
CA ALA A 178 -17.37 26.22 6.69
C ALA A 178 -18.43 26.68 5.67
N GLU A 179 -18.80 27.96 5.72
CA GLU A 179 -19.61 28.58 4.67
C GLU A 179 -18.90 28.48 3.32
N GLY A 180 -19.66 28.21 2.25
CA GLY A 180 -19.12 27.98 0.91
C GLY A 180 -18.58 26.56 0.65
N MET A 181 -18.49 25.68 1.67
CA MET A 181 -18.14 24.28 1.44
C MET A 181 -19.33 23.45 0.95
N LEU A 182 -19.09 22.64 -0.07
CA LEU A 182 -20.06 21.73 -0.68
C LEU A 182 -19.73 20.29 -0.33
N SER A 183 -20.74 19.41 -0.36
CA SER A 183 -20.49 17.98 -0.20
C SER A 183 -19.83 17.42 -1.47
N ILE A 184 -18.61 16.91 -1.32
CA ILE A 184 -17.84 16.32 -2.41
C ILE A 184 -18.14 14.82 -2.41
N ARG A 185 -18.90 14.38 -3.41
CA ARG A 185 -19.11 12.94 -3.64
C ARG A 185 -17.90 12.40 -4.38
N THR A 186 -17.07 11.60 -3.70
CA THR A 186 -16.10 10.77 -4.40
C THR A 186 -16.87 9.82 -5.32
N PRO A 187 -16.63 9.80 -6.64
CA PRO A 187 -17.29 8.87 -7.53
C PRO A 187 -16.97 7.45 -7.04
N LYS A 188 -18.01 6.75 -6.58
CA LYS A 188 -17.91 5.31 -6.31
C LYS A 188 -17.98 4.64 -7.67
N CYS A 189 -17.13 3.64 -7.92
CA CYS A 189 -17.36 2.73 -9.04
C CYS A 189 -18.77 2.17 -8.87
N GLY A 190 -19.65 2.43 -9.84
CA GLY A 190 -21.04 1.98 -9.80
C GLY A 190 -21.08 0.47 -9.64
N GLY A 191 -21.49 0.00 -8.46
CA GLY A 191 -22.00 -1.35 -8.34
C GLY A 191 -23.24 -1.40 -9.22
N ILE A 192 -23.23 -2.26 -10.23
CA ILE A 192 -24.43 -2.62 -10.97
C ILE A 192 -25.31 -3.31 -9.95
N SER A 193 -26.30 -2.58 -9.44
CA SER A 193 -27.37 -3.06 -8.57
C SER A 193 -28.50 -3.64 -9.40
#